data_AF-A0A7H8SAK5-F1
#
_entry.id   AF-A0A7H8SAK5-F1
#
_cell.length_a   1.000
_cell.length_b   1.000
_cell.length_c   1.000
_cell.angle_alpha   90.00
_cell.angle_beta   90.00
_cell.angle_gamma   90.00
#
_symmetry.space_group_name_H-M   'P 1'
#
loop_
_entity.id
_entity.type
_entity.pdbx_description
1 polymer ?
#
loop_
_entity_poly.entity_id
_entity_poly.type
_entity_poly.pdbx_seq_one_letter_code
_entity_poly.pdbx_strand_id
1 'polypeptide(L)' 'MVFGHVPKQDQPFLMDNMMDSVQSGGYVMFEVYSDDQLNYRTGGPPALDMLYNPADILDWIKNYRIH' A
#
# COMPACT_ATOMS: atom_id res chain seq x y z
N MET A 1 -4.01 -12.53 1.48
CA MET A 1 -3.90 -11.07 1.61
C MET A 1 -4.87 -10.42 0.65
N VAL A 2 -5.50 -9.33 1.06
CA VAL A 2 -6.41 -8.55 0.21
C VAL A 2 -5.58 -7.41 -0.37
N PHE A 3 -5.54 -7.30 -1.69
CA PHE A 3 -4.87 -6.20 -2.38
C PHE A 3 -5.73 -4.95 -2.21
N GLY A 4 -5.38 -4.10 -1.24
CA GLY A 4 -6.19 -2.99 -0.75
C GLY A 4 -6.35 -1.84 -1.75
N HIS A 5 -7.05 -2.06 -2.86
CA HIS A 5 -7.23 -1.07 -3.91
C HIS A 5 -8.16 0.06 -3.49
N VAL A 6 -7.58 1.21 -3.17
CA VAL A 6 -8.28 2.48 -2.94
C VAL A 6 -7.70 3.57 -3.85
N PRO A 7 -8.49 4.61 -4.19
CA PRO A 7 -8.00 5.78 -4.93
C PRO A 7 -6.74 6.37 -4.30
N LYS A 8 -5.81 6.92 -5.10
CA LYS A 8 -4.52 7.41 -4.58
C LYS A 8 -4.66 8.40 -3.42
N GLN A 9 -5.67 9.26 -3.48
CA GLN A 9 -5.97 10.24 -2.43
C GLN A 9 -6.29 9.59 -1.05
N ASP A 10 -6.80 8.36 -1.05
CA ASP A 10 -7.24 7.65 0.16
C ASP A 10 -6.17 6.66 0.68
N GLN A 11 -5.12 6.40 -0.10
CA GLN A 11 -4.04 5.47 0.25
C GLN A 11 -3.28 5.85 1.54
N PRO A 12 -2.92 7.13 1.79
CA PRO A 12 -2.29 7.53 3.05
C PRO A 12 -3.20 7.24 4.26
N PHE A 13 -4.49 7.56 4.14
CA PHE A 13 -5.47 7.30 5.20
C PHE A 13 -5.60 5.79 5.49
N LEU A 14 -5.60 4.94 4.46
CA LEU A 14 -5.57 3.50 4.65
C LEU A 14 -4.31 3.05 5.41
N MET A 15 -3.14 3.59 5.06
CA MET A 15 -1.87 3.24 5.70
C MET A 15 -1.85 3.64 7.18
N ASP A 16 -2.27 4.87 7.49
CA ASP A 16 -2.35 5.37 8.86
C ASP A 16 -3.28 4.50 9.71
N ASN A 17 -4.50 4.18 9.21
CA ASN A 17 -5.42 3.32 9.95
C ASN A 17 -4.87 1.90 10.18
N MET A 18 -4.16 1.33 9.21
CA MET A 18 -3.53 0.03 9.39
C MET A 18 -2.49 0.08 10.52
N MET A 19 -1.63 1.09 10.53
CA MET A 19 -0.62 1.25 11.57
C MET A 19 -1.23 1.51 12.95
N ASP A 20 -2.22 2.39 13.05
CA ASP A 20 -2.89 2.77 14.30
C ASP A 20 -3.74 1.63 14.88
N SER A 21 -4.19 0.69 14.05
CA SER A 21 -4.97 -0.46 14.50
C SER A 21 -4.16 -1.54 15.20
N VAL A 22 -2.82 -1.49 15.11
CA VAL A 22 -1.93 -2.54 15.61
C VAL A 22 -1.29 -2.13 16.93
N GLN A 23 -1.33 -3.02 17.92
CA GLN A 23 -0.67 -2.81 19.22
C GLN A 23 0.86 -2.66 19.06
N SER A 24 1.50 -1.96 20.00
CA SER A 24 2.96 -1.82 20.01
C SER A 24 3.67 -3.17 19.96
N GLY A 25 4.63 -3.31 19.05
CA GLY A 25 5.34 -4.57 18.80
C GLY A 25 4.63 -5.56 17.87
N GLY A 26 3.43 -5.23 17.40
CA GLY A 26 2.76 -5.97 16.34
C GLY A 26 3.36 -5.69 14.95
N TYR A 27 2.90 -6.46 13.97
CA TYR A 27 3.36 -6.37 12.58
C TYR A 27 2.19 -6.08 11.65
N VAL A 28 2.44 -5.22 10.67
CA VAL A 28 1.56 -5.00 9.51
C VAL A 28 2.24 -5.64 8.31
N MET A 29 1.51 -6.49 7.59
CA MET A 29 1.96 -7.10 6.33
C MET A 29 0.88 -6.91 5.28
N PHE A 30 1.25 -6.30 4.15
CA PHE A 30 0.34 -6.06 3.03
C PHE A 30 1.06 -6.38 1.70
N GLU A 31 0.25 -6.60 0.67
CA GLU A 31 0.71 -6.80 -0.70
C GLU A 31 -0.19 -5.98 -1.61
N VAL A 32 0.44 -5.25 -2.54
CA VAL A 32 -0.21 -4.31 -3.45
C VAL A 32 0.45 -4.37 -4.82
N TYR A 33 -0.29 -3.97 -5.84
CA TYR A 33 0.28 -3.80 -7.18
C TYR A 33 0.94 -2.42 -7.29
N SER A 34 2.15 -2.41 -7.84
CA SER A 34 2.82 -1.16 -8.19
C SER A 34 2.23 -0.53 -9.45
N ASP A 35 2.50 0.74 -9.68
CA ASP A 35 2.14 1.44 -10.93
C ASP A 35 2.65 0.67 -12.19
N ASP A 36 3.80 -0.02 -12.09
CA ASP A 36 4.37 -0.84 -13.17
C ASP A 36 3.53 -2.07 -13.53
N GLN A 37 2.57 -2.48 -12.69
CA GLN A 37 1.69 -3.62 -12.94
C GLN A 37 0.98 -3.52 -14.31
N LEU A 38 0.63 -2.30 -14.73
CA LEU A 38 -0.03 -2.05 -16.00
C LEU A 38 0.79 -2.49 -17.22
N ASN A 39 2.13 -2.49 -17.09
CA ASN A 39 3.02 -2.90 -18.16
C ASN A 39 3.02 -4.43 -18.36
N TYR A 40 2.81 -5.19 -17.30
CA TYR A 40 2.89 -6.66 -17.35
C TYR A 40 1.62 -7.31 -17.87
N ARG A 41 0.45 -6.67 -17.71
CA ARG A 41 -0.85 -7.19 -18.19
C ARG A 41 -1.19 -8.60 -17.68
N THR A 42 -0.76 -8.91 -16.47
CA THR A 42 -0.95 -10.23 -15.83
C THR A 42 -2.13 -10.28 -14.85
N GLY A 43 -2.87 -9.18 -14.69
CA GLY A 43 -3.97 -9.04 -13.73
C GLY A 43 -3.88 -7.73 -12.93
N GLY A 44 -4.78 -7.57 -11.96
CA GLY A 44 -4.89 -6.37 -11.12
C GLY A 44 -5.82 -5.29 -11.68
N PRO A 45 -6.04 -4.18 -10.94
CA PRO A 45 -6.85 -3.07 -11.42
C PRO A 45 -6.27 -2.43 -12.68
N PRO A 46 -7.09 -2.08 -13.68
CA PRO A 46 -6.62 -1.42 -14.89
C PRO A 46 -6.37 0.08 -14.70
N ALA A 47 -6.74 0.64 -13.55
CA ALA A 47 -6.65 2.06 -13.27
C ALA A 47 -5.40 2.37 -12.44
N LEU A 48 -4.53 3.25 -12.96
CA LEU A 48 -3.33 3.73 -12.25
C LEU A 48 -3.67 4.31 -10.86
N ASP A 49 -4.85 4.93 -10.73
CA ASP A 49 -5.33 5.50 -9.47
C ASP A 49 -5.59 4.45 -8.37
N MET A 50 -5.66 3.16 -8.74
CA MET A 50 -5.86 2.05 -7.81
C MET A 50 -4.57 1.28 -7.51
N LEU A 51 -3.43 1.77 -8.01
CA LEU A 51 -2.09 1.21 -7.87
C LEU A 51 -1.21 2.11 -7.00
N TYR A 52 -0.13 1.52 -6.51
CA TYR A 52 0.75 2.15 -5.53
C TYR A 52 2.09 2.53 -6.14
N ASN A 53 2.60 3.70 -5.76
CA ASN A 53 4.00 4.03 -5.96
C ASN A 53 4.81 3.54 -4.75
N PRO A 54 5.86 2.71 -4.93
CA PRO A 54 6.68 2.23 -3.82
C PRO A 54 7.32 3.36 -3.00
N ALA A 55 7.66 4.50 -3.63
CA ALA A 55 8.26 5.63 -2.92
C ALA A 55 7.29 6.26 -1.91
N ASP A 56 6.00 6.36 -2.27
CA ASP A 56 4.98 6.91 -1.39
C ASP A 56 4.78 6.02 -0.16
N ILE A 57 4.74 4.69 -0.37
CA ILE A 57 4.66 3.71 0.74
C ILE A 57 5.84 3.90 1.70
N LEU A 58 7.07 3.99 1.19
CA LEU A 58 8.26 4.17 2.02
C LEU A 58 8.24 5.49 2.79
N ASP A 59 7.68 6.55 2.23
CA ASP A 59 7.53 7.82 2.94
C ASP A 59 6.50 7.73 4.07
N TRP A 60 5.34 7.11 3.82
CA TRP A 60 4.29 6.94 4.84
C TRP A 60 4.77 6.10 6.01
N ILE A 61 5.55 5.05 5.74
CA ILE A 61 6.02 4.13 6.79
C ILE A 61 7.40 4.48 7.36
N LYS A 62 7.98 5.64 7.02
CA LYS A 62 9.37 6.01 7.39
C LYS A 62 9.69 5.99 8.89
N ASN A 63 8.66 6.09 9.74
CA ASN A 63 8.80 6.07 11.20
C ASN A 63 8.68 4.65 11.79
N TYR A 64 8.43 3.64 10.97
CA TYR A 64 8.26 2.25 11.38
C TYR A 64 9.48 1.40 10.94
N ARG A 65 9.71 0.31 11.67
CA ARG A 65 10.78 -0.63 11.33
C ARG A 65 10.35 -1.53 10.18
N ILE A 66 11.15 -1.56 9.11
CA ILE A 66 11.00 -2.49 7.98
C ILE A 66 11.87 -3.73 8.23
N HIS A 67 11.36 -4.91 7.86
CA HIS A 67 12.00 -6.21 8.03
C HIS A 67 12.35 -6.87 6.70
#